data_AF-A0AAV5D5E3-F1
#
_entry.id   AF-A0AAV5D5E3-F1
#
_cell.length_a   1.000
_cell.length_b   1.000
_cell.length_c   1.000
_cell.angle_alpha   90.00
_cell.angle_beta   90.00
_cell.angle_gamma   90.00
#
_symmetry.space_group_name_H-M   'P 1'
#
loop_
_entity.id
_entity.type
_entity.pdbx_description
1 polymer ?
#
loop_
_entity_poly.entity_id
_entity_poly.type
_entity_poly.pdbx_seq_one_letter_code
_entity_poly.pdbx_strand_id
1 'polypeptide(L)'
;MDGGGGGGGGGGVMVGGGGGPVGGGMGGGGDVELVSKTLQFEHKLFYFDLKENPRGRYLKISEKTSATRSTIIVPIDGVPWFLDLFDYYIRTEERDAFSKELRLQTKVAPSLAFAIGPVFYFDIGENKRGRFLKVTCLSLDD
;
A
#
# COMPACT_ATOMS: atom_id res chain seq x y z
N MET A 1 -23.71 -57.97 41.64
CA MET A 1 -24.74 -58.78 40.96
C MET A 1 -25.78 -57.77 40.52
N ASP A 2 -25.94 -57.36 39.27
CA ASP A 2 -25.77 -57.95 37.93
C ASP A 2 -25.45 -56.77 36.98
N GLY A 3 -24.58 -56.86 35.97
CA GLY A 3 -24.89 -57.35 34.61
C GLY A 3 -25.75 -56.32 33.83
N GLY A 4 -25.46 -55.82 32.63
CA GLY A 4 -24.45 -56.04 31.59
C GLY A 4 -24.94 -55.39 30.26
N GLY A 5 -24.01 -55.10 29.33
CA GLY A 5 -24.23 -54.94 27.87
C GLY A 5 -24.79 -53.59 27.37
N GLY A 6 -24.36 -52.97 26.26
CA GLY A 6 -23.42 -53.33 25.19
C GLY A 6 -23.71 -52.48 23.93
N GLY A 7 -22.66 -52.20 23.13
CA GLY A 7 -22.69 -51.75 21.71
C GLY A 7 -23.06 -50.28 21.44
N GLY A 8 -22.49 -49.54 20.48
CA GLY A 8 -21.51 -49.81 19.42
C GLY A 8 -21.57 -48.69 18.35
N GLY A 9 -20.46 -48.48 17.63
CA GLY A 9 -20.35 -47.69 16.37
C GLY A 9 -20.32 -46.16 16.54
N GLY A 10 -19.53 -45.37 15.81
CA GLY A 10 -18.69 -45.57 14.63
C GLY A 10 -18.53 -44.22 13.91
N GLY A 11 -17.36 -43.98 13.28
CA GLY A 11 -17.07 -42.84 12.39
C GLY A 11 -16.93 -41.48 13.11
N GLY A 12 -15.92 -40.66 12.91
CA GLY A 12 -15.09 -40.44 11.73
C GLY A 12 -15.08 -38.93 11.44
N VAL A 13 -13.95 -38.46 10.91
CA VAL A 13 -13.69 -37.14 10.29
C VAL A 13 -13.11 -36.06 11.20
N MET A 14 -11.79 -35.94 11.04
CA MET A 14 -10.96 -34.77 11.30
C MET A 14 -11.12 -33.81 10.11
N VAL A 15 -11.70 -32.62 10.30
CA VAL A 15 -11.51 -31.41 9.48
C VAL A 15 -11.77 -30.25 10.44
N GLY A 16 -10.85 -29.34 10.77
CA GLY A 16 -9.86 -28.70 9.94
C GLY A 16 -10.26 -27.23 9.78
N GLY A 17 -9.48 -26.32 10.35
CA GLY A 17 -9.38 -24.95 9.85
C GLY A 17 -9.90 -23.82 10.74
N GLY A 18 -8.97 -22.95 11.15
CA GLY A 18 -9.22 -21.52 10.97
C GLY A 18 -9.24 -20.61 12.18
N GLY A 19 -8.51 -20.91 13.26
CA GLY A 19 -8.06 -19.86 14.18
C GLY A 19 -6.86 -19.11 13.57
N GLY A 20 -7.09 -17.93 13.02
CA GLY A 20 -6.06 -17.04 12.47
C GLY A 20 -6.58 -15.60 12.33
N PRO A 21 -5.72 -14.57 12.46
CA PRO A 21 -5.98 -13.47 13.39
C PRO A 21 -6.71 -12.28 12.79
N VAL A 22 -7.34 -11.54 13.72
CA VAL A 22 -7.65 -10.11 13.67
C VAL A 22 -6.62 -9.30 12.86
N GLY A 23 -7.11 -8.56 11.88
CA GLY A 23 -6.29 -7.81 10.93
C GLY A 23 -6.94 -6.52 10.44
N GLY A 24 -7.32 -5.66 11.39
CA GLY A 24 -7.25 -4.20 11.32
C GLY A 24 -7.68 -3.45 10.06
N GLY A 25 -8.82 -2.77 10.17
CA GLY A 25 -9.17 -1.67 9.28
C GLY A 25 -10.52 -1.04 9.59
N MET A 26 -10.72 -0.49 10.80
CA MET A 26 -11.68 0.60 10.94
C MET A 26 -11.30 1.71 9.96
N GLY A 27 -12.25 2.09 9.10
CA GLY A 27 -12.12 3.19 8.16
C GLY A 27 -13.49 3.63 7.71
N GLY A 28 -14.28 4.19 8.64
CA GLY A 28 -15.47 4.95 8.28
C GLY A 28 -15.07 6.16 7.43
N GLY A 29 -15.85 6.43 6.38
CA GLY A 29 -15.81 7.68 5.62
C GLY A 29 -15.51 7.50 4.13
N GLY A 30 -16.55 7.54 3.29
CA GLY A 30 -16.52 8.09 1.91
C GLY A 30 -15.77 7.36 0.79
N ASP A 31 -14.83 6.45 1.09
CA ASP A 31 -13.90 5.93 0.07
C ASP A 31 -14.36 4.59 -0.52
N VAL A 32 -14.61 4.55 -1.83
CA VAL A 32 -14.95 3.36 -2.62
C VAL A 32 -13.68 2.73 -3.20
N GLU A 33 -13.49 1.43 -3.01
CA GLU A 33 -12.39 0.69 -3.65
C GLU A 33 -12.77 0.27 -5.06
N LEU A 34 -11.98 0.69 -6.05
CA LEU A 34 -12.22 0.40 -7.46
C LEU A 34 -11.42 -0.83 -7.91
N VAL A 35 -10.12 -0.87 -7.57
CA VAL A 35 -9.20 -1.94 -7.94
C VAL A 35 -8.20 -2.14 -6.81
N SER A 36 -7.89 -3.38 -6.47
CA SER A 36 -6.78 -3.72 -5.59
C SER A 36 -5.86 -4.74 -6.25
N LYS A 37 -4.55 -4.53 -6.14
CA LYS A 37 -3.51 -5.46 -6.57
C LYS A 37 -2.48 -5.63 -5.46
N THR A 38 -2.02 -6.87 -5.31
CA THR A 38 -0.96 -7.22 -4.36
C THR A 38 0.25 -7.73 -5.11
N LEU A 39 1.43 -7.25 -4.74
CA LEU A 39 2.71 -7.75 -5.22
C LEU A 39 3.55 -8.21 -4.03
N GLN A 40 3.95 -9.48 -4.03
CA GLN A 40 4.91 -10.00 -3.07
C GLN A 40 6.31 -9.97 -3.68
N PHE A 41 7.26 -9.37 -2.98
CA PHE A 41 8.67 -9.39 -3.36
C PHE A 41 9.53 -9.59 -2.12
N GLU A 42 10.32 -10.67 -2.11
CA GLU A 42 11.03 -11.15 -0.92
C GLU A 42 10.09 -11.28 0.30
N HIS A 43 10.39 -10.62 1.42
CA HIS A 43 9.57 -10.56 2.63
C HIS A 43 8.64 -9.33 2.68
N LYS A 44 8.52 -8.58 1.59
CA LYS A 44 7.68 -7.39 1.49
C LYS A 44 6.40 -7.70 0.71
N LEU A 45 5.28 -7.17 1.19
CA LEU A 45 4.01 -7.15 0.48
C LEU A 45 3.67 -5.70 0.11
N PHE A 46 3.51 -5.45 -1.17
CA PHE A 46 3.06 -4.18 -1.70
C PHE A 46 1.58 -4.29 -2.08
N TYR A 47 0.78 -3.32 -1.62
CA TYR A 47 -0.62 -3.17 -1.99
C TYR A 47 -0.78 -1.90 -2.83
N PHE A 48 -1.50 -2.04 -3.95
CA PHE A 48 -1.83 -0.96 -4.87
C PHE A 48 -3.35 -0.89 -4.96
N ASP A 49 -3.95 0.00 -4.18
CA ASP A 49 -5.40 0.16 -4.10
C ASP A 49 -5.82 1.45 -4.81
N LEU A 50 -6.47 1.33 -5.95
CA LEU A 50 -7.13 2.45 -6.62
C LEU A 50 -8.48 2.67 -5.96
N LYS A 51 -8.66 3.86 -5.39
CA LYS A 51 -9.85 4.26 -4.64
C LYS A 51 -10.44 5.56 -5.17
N GLU A 52 -11.70 5.80 -4.85
CA GLU A 52 -12.45 7.00 -5.20
C GLU A 52 -13.16 7.54 -3.97
N ASN A 53 -13.09 8.85 -3.78
CA ASN A 53 -13.84 9.56 -2.76
C ASN A 53 -14.38 10.88 -3.33
N PRO A 54 -15.17 11.66 -2.58
CA PRO A 54 -15.72 12.92 -3.09
C PRO A 54 -14.67 13.95 -3.56
N ARG A 55 -13.39 13.83 -3.17
CA ARG A 55 -12.29 14.69 -3.64
C ARG A 55 -11.69 14.20 -4.97
N GLY A 56 -12.02 12.99 -5.41
CA GLY A 56 -11.56 12.37 -6.66
C GLY A 56 -10.96 10.98 -6.46
N ARG A 57 -10.29 10.49 -7.51
CA ARG A 57 -9.61 9.18 -7.50
C ARG A 57 -8.16 9.31 -7.06
N TYR A 58 -7.69 8.33 -6.32
CA TYR A 58 -6.31 8.26 -5.85
C TYR A 58 -5.82 6.82 -5.78
N LEU A 59 -4.51 6.63 -5.92
CA LEU A 59 -3.81 5.37 -5.75
C LEU A 59 -3.15 5.34 -4.37
N LYS A 60 -3.56 4.40 -3.53
CA LYS A 60 -2.91 4.12 -2.25
C LYS A 60 -1.87 3.03 -2.46
N ILE A 61 -0.62 3.34 -2.15
CA ILE A 61 0.50 2.40 -2.24
C ILE A 61 0.98 2.10 -0.83
N SER A 62 0.81 0.87 -0.36
CA SER A 62 1.29 0.43 0.96
C SER A 62 2.42 -0.60 0.82
N GLU A 63 3.54 -0.37 1.48
CA GLU A 63 4.54 -1.42 1.75
C GLU A 63 4.26 -2.00 3.14
N LYS A 64 4.15 -3.32 3.25
CA LYS A 64 4.04 -4.06 4.51
C LYS A 64 5.23 -5.03 4.64
N THR A 65 5.92 -4.94 5.76
CA THR A 65 6.93 -5.90 6.22
C THR A 65 6.42 -6.65 7.46
N SER A 66 7.24 -7.51 8.05
CA SER A 66 6.93 -8.12 9.35
C SER A 66 6.89 -7.11 10.49
N ALA A 67 7.62 -6.00 10.37
CA ALA A 67 7.80 -5.02 11.45
C ALA A 67 6.95 -3.75 11.25
N THR A 68 6.79 -3.30 10.01
CA THR A 68 6.23 -1.97 9.70
C THR A 68 5.27 -2.01 8.53
N ARG A 69 4.38 -1.01 8.48
CA ARG A 69 3.58 -0.68 7.31
C ARG A 69 3.77 0.80 6.99
N SER A 70 4.20 1.11 5.77
CA SER A 70 4.35 2.47 5.28
C SER A 70 3.39 2.67 4.12
N THR A 71 2.86 3.88 3.94
CA THR A 71 1.85 4.16 2.90
C THR A 71 2.02 5.56 2.35
N ILE A 72 1.88 5.69 1.04
CA ILE A 72 1.73 6.96 0.34
C ILE A 72 0.39 6.96 -0.41
N ILE A 73 -0.17 8.15 -0.60
CA ILE A 73 -1.39 8.37 -1.38
C ILE A 73 -1.03 9.28 -2.55
N VAL A 74 -1.26 8.79 -3.76
CA VAL A 74 -0.95 9.51 -5.00
C VAL A 74 -2.27 9.87 -5.68
N PRO A 75 -2.61 11.15 -5.87
CA PRO A 75 -3.72 11.55 -6.72
C PRO A 75 -3.60 10.89 -8.11
N ILE A 76 -4.71 10.45 -8.71
CA ILE A 76 -4.64 9.70 -9.97
C ILE A 76 -3.93 10.47 -11.08
N ASP A 77 -4.10 11.80 -11.11
CA ASP A 77 -3.46 12.70 -12.07
C ASP A 77 -1.93 12.76 -11.90
N GLY A 78 -1.41 12.37 -10.73
CA GLY A 78 0.01 12.31 -10.44
C GLY A 78 0.69 11.02 -10.88
N VAL A 79 -0.07 9.95 -11.15
CA VAL A 79 0.48 8.62 -11.45
C VAL A 79 1.34 8.60 -12.73
N PRO A 80 1.00 9.28 -13.83
CA PRO A 80 1.86 9.32 -15.01
C PRO A 80 3.28 9.82 -14.71
N TRP A 81 3.43 10.86 -13.88
CA TRP A 81 4.75 11.37 -13.49
C TRP A 81 5.54 10.38 -12.63
N PHE A 82 4.87 9.54 -11.84
CA PHE A 82 5.53 8.44 -11.13
C PHE A 82 6.12 7.42 -12.12
N LEU A 83 5.41 7.11 -13.21
CA LEU A 83 5.91 6.20 -14.23
C LEU A 83 7.14 6.78 -14.94
N ASP A 84 7.12 8.07 -15.29
CA ASP A 84 8.27 8.76 -15.89
C ASP A 84 9.49 8.74 -14.96
N LEU A 85 9.28 8.95 -13.66
CA LEU A 85 10.35 8.89 -12.67
C LEU A 85 10.88 7.46 -12.47
N PHE A 86 10.01 6.45 -12.45
CA PHE A 86 10.45 5.06 -12.41
C PHE A 86 11.24 4.69 -13.67
N ASP A 87 10.80 5.12 -14.86
CA ASP A 87 11.54 4.91 -16.11
C ASP A 87 12.92 5.58 -16.07
N TYR A 88 13.01 6.82 -15.54
CA TYR A 88 14.28 7.49 -15.29
C TYR A 88 15.22 6.64 -14.41
N TYR A 89 14.76 6.14 -13.26
CA TYR A 89 15.60 5.34 -12.37
C TYR A 89 15.93 3.94 -12.91
N ILE A 90 15.09 3.37 -13.77
CA ILE A 90 15.36 2.09 -14.43
C ILE A 90 16.41 2.26 -15.52
N ARG A 91 16.38 3.36 -16.27
CA ARG A 91 17.27 3.59 -17.42
C ARG A 91 18.58 4.29 -17.07
N THR A 92 18.63 5.01 -15.96
CA THR A 92 19.81 5.75 -15.54
C THR A 92 20.76 4.81 -14.82
N GLU A 93 22.03 4.81 -15.23
CA GLU A 93 23.06 4.09 -14.47
C GLU A 93 23.13 4.61 -13.05
N GLU A 94 23.41 3.70 -12.13
CA GLU A 94 23.16 3.96 -10.73
C GLU A 94 24.04 5.08 -10.14
N ARG A 95 25.22 5.30 -10.72
CA ARG A 95 26.17 6.37 -10.33
C ARG A 95 25.71 7.76 -10.77
N ASP A 96 24.80 7.81 -11.73
CA ASP A 96 24.30 9.04 -12.37
C ASP A 96 22.86 9.36 -11.96
N ALA A 97 22.25 8.52 -11.10
CA ALA A 97 20.90 8.72 -10.61
C ALA A 97 20.88 9.78 -9.51
N PHE A 98 20.07 10.84 -9.71
CA PHE A 98 19.92 11.93 -8.75
C PHE A 98 18.56 11.90 -8.05
N SER A 99 18.47 12.49 -6.86
CA SER A 99 17.19 12.72 -6.20
C SER A 99 16.28 13.61 -7.04
N LYS A 100 14.99 13.30 -7.06
CA LYS A 100 13.97 14.05 -7.78
C LYS A 100 12.87 14.49 -6.84
N GLU A 101 12.30 15.64 -7.15
CA GLU A 101 11.17 16.20 -6.42
C GLU A 101 9.99 16.36 -7.38
N LEU A 102 8.82 15.87 -6.98
CA LEU A 102 7.57 15.98 -7.70
C LEU A 102 6.56 16.75 -6.85
N ARG A 103 6.24 17.97 -7.28
CA ARG A 103 5.21 18.81 -6.66
C ARG A 103 3.91 18.65 -7.42
N LEU A 104 2.91 18.05 -6.78
CA LEU A 104 1.56 18.01 -7.37
C LEU A 104 0.82 19.27 -6.95
N GLN A 105 0.33 20.06 -7.91
CA GLN A 105 -0.54 21.19 -7.62
C GLN A 105 -1.98 20.76 -7.73
N THR A 106 -2.72 20.83 -6.63
CA THR A 106 -4.17 20.63 -6.67
C THR A 106 -4.78 21.96 -7.07
N LYS A 107 -5.39 22.03 -8.26
CA LYS A 107 -6.21 23.19 -8.65
C LYS A 107 -7.47 23.21 -7.79
N VAL A 108 -7.36 23.72 -6.57
CA VAL A 108 -8.53 24.18 -5.83
C VAL A 108 -8.92 25.52 -6.47
N ALA A 109 -10.23 25.74 -6.64
CA ALA A 109 -10.81 26.84 -7.41
C ALA A 109 -10.04 28.18 -7.27
N PRO A 110 -9.97 29.01 -8.33
CA PRO A 110 -9.12 30.21 -8.42
C PRO A 110 -9.37 31.30 -7.36
N SER A 111 -10.29 31.09 -6.42
CA SER A 111 -10.63 32.00 -5.31
C SER A 111 -10.08 31.58 -3.94
N LEU A 112 -9.48 30.39 -3.80
CA LEU A 112 -8.85 29.97 -2.55
C LEU A 112 -7.36 29.79 -2.79
N ALA A 113 -6.56 30.31 -1.85
CA ALA A 113 -5.10 30.29 -1.89
C ALA A 113 -4.57 28.95 -2.41
N PHE A 114 -3.51 29.03 -3.23
CA PHE A 114 -2.78 27.91 -3.80
C PHE A 114 -2.65 26.76 -2.80
N ALA A 115 -3.50 25.74 -2.91
CA ALA A 115 -3.39 24.58 -2.05
C ALA A 115 -2.08 23.90 -2.43
N ILE A 116 -1.12 23.91 -1.49
CA ILE A 116 0.16 23.24 -1.67
C ILE A 116 -0.16 21.75 -1.67
N GLY A 117 -0.34 21.17 -2.86
CA GLY A 117 -0.56 19.74 -2.98
C GLY A 117 0.67 18.95 -2.57
N PRO A 118 0.55 17.62 -2.50
CA PRO A 118 1.59 16.77 -1.94
C PRO A 118 2.90 16.91 -2.72
N VAL A 119 4.00 16.95 -1.97
CA VAL A 119 5.35 16.93 -2.52
C VAL A 119 5.95 15.55 -2.29
N PHE A 120 6.39 14.91 -3.38
CA PHE A 120 7.06 13.62 -3.33
C PHE A 120 8.55 13.79 -3.60
N TYR A 121 9.35 13.17 -2.75
CA TYR A 121 10.80 13.07 -2.91
C TYR A 121 11.15 11.65 -3.27
N PHE A 122 11.97 11.50 -4.31
CA PHE A 122 12.49 10.24 -4.81
C PHE A 122 13.99 10.27 -4.59
N ASP A 123 14.47 9.39 -3.72
CA ASP A 123 15.87 9.33 -3.30
C ASP A 123 16.41 7.91 -3.49
N ILE A 124 17.68 7.80 -3.86
CA ILE A 124 18.38 6.51 -3.83
C ILE A 124 18.90 6.29 -2.41
N GLY A 125 18.36 5.27 -1.74
CA GLY A 125 18.82 4.79 -0.46
C GLY A 125 19.72 3.57 -0.59
N GLU A 126 20.60 3.38 0.38
CA GLU A 126 21.46 2.20 0.50
C GLU A 126 21.42 1.64 1.91
N ASN A 127 21.36 0.33 2.05
CA ASN A 127 21.49 -0.36 3.32
C ASN A 127 22.22 -1.70 3.13
N LYS A 128 22.38 -2.47 4.23
CA LYS A 128 23.07 -3.77 4.20
C LYS A 128 22.48 -4.81 3.24
N ARG A 129 21.25 -4.60 2.76
CA ARG A 129 20.54 -5.48 1.81
C ARG A 129 20.65 -4.99 0.36
N GLY A 130 21.37 -3.90 0.13
CA GLY A 130 21.51 -3.27 -1.17
C GLY A 130 20.79 -1.93 -1.23
N ARG A 131 20.60 -1.47 -2.46
CA ARG A 131 20.05 -0.14 -2.75
C ARG A 131 18.58 -0.23 -3.10
N PHE A 132 17.86 0.86 -2.83
CA PHE A 132 16.42 0.93 -3.00
C PHE A 132 16.02 2.37 -3.33
N LEU A 133 14.96 2.50 -4.13
CA LEU A 133 14.30 3.79 -4.33
C LEU A 133 13.43 4.08 -3.11
N LYS A 134 13.71 5.18 -2.42
CA LYS A 134 12.92 5.69 -1.31
C LYS A 134 11.98 6.77 -1.84
N VAL A 135 10.69 6.59 -1.61
CA VAL A 135 9.67 7.60 -1.93
C VAL A 135 9.12 8.16 -0.62
N THR A 136 9.25 9.46 -0.44
CA THR A 136 8.73 10.18 0.74
C THR A 136 7.64 11.14 0.28
N CYS A 137 6.48 11.11 0.91
CA CYS A 137 5.40 12.07 0.66
C CYS A 137 5.31 13.06 1.82
N LEU A 138 5.31 14.35 1.51
CA LEU A 138 4.93 15.41 2.44
C LEU A 138 3.59 15.99 1.98
N SER A 139 2.54 15.72 2.75
CA SER A 139 1.28 16.45 2.68
C SER A 139 1.23 17.43 3.85
N LEU A 140 0.91 18.70 3.58
CA LEU A 140 0.36 19.56 4.62
C LEU A 140 -1.06 19.06 4.84
N ASP A 141 -1.27 18.38 5.96
CA ASP A 141 -2.63 18.07 6.40
C ASP A 141 -3.34 19.43 6.64
N ASP A 142 -4.51 19.62 6.03
CA ASP A 142 -5.44 20.74 6.32
C ASP A 142 -5.92 20.68 7.78
#